data_AF-A0A350T3E7-F1
#
_entry.id   AF-A0A350T3E7-F1
#
_cell.length_a   1.000
_cell.length_b   1.000
_cell.length_c   1.000
_cell.angle_alpha   90.00
_cell.angle_beta   90.00
_cell.angle_gamma   90.00
#
_symmetry.space_group_name_H-M   'P 1'
#
loop_
_entity.id
_entity.type
_entity.pdbx_description
1 polymer ?
#
loop_
_entity_poly.entity_id
_entity_poly.type
_entity_poly.pdbx_seq_one_letter_code
_entity_poly.pdbx_strand_id
1 'polypeptide(L)'
;MSTATRIIVGEIMTRDIITVTSDTTTESAARTLFTQRISGMPVVEDGRLVGLVTEYDIIAKEGQTVGDIMTRDVVTVSEDTDAEAVAQILTSQHVRRVPVVLDGRVTGIVSRSDLVRLFALTRWSCEACGYYTRGFERLSVCPKCGGKSIILEREPPGS
;
A
#
# COMPACT_ATOMS: atom_id res chain seq x y z
N MET A 1 -16.00 -18.37 -17.01
CA MET A 1 -14.64 -18.50 -16.46
C MET A 1 -14.01 -17.11 -16.49
N SER A 2 -13.44 -16.63 -15.39
CA SER A 2 -12.85 -15.28 -15.32
C SER A 2 -11.73 -15.14 -16.35
N THR A 3 -11.70 -14.03 -17.08
CA THR A 3 -10.67 -13.70 -18.08
C THR A 3 -9.48 -12.94 -17.48
N ALA A 4 -9.51 -12.68 -16.17
CA ALA A 4 -8.44 -11.98 -15.46
C ALA A 4 -8.24 -12.53 -14.03
N THR A 5 -7.01 -12.41 -13.53
CA THR A 5 -6.62 -12.67 -12.14
C THR A 5 -6.28 -11.35 -11.46
N ARG A 6 -6.75 -11.12 -10.24
CA ARG A 6 -6.50 -9.88 -9.48
C ARG A 6 -5.09 -9.86 -8.93
N ILE A 7 -4.52 -8.66 -8.81
CA ILE A 7 -3.26 -8.41 -8.13
C ILE A 7 -3.54 -8.32 -6.63
N ILE A 8 -2.78 -9.07 -5.83
CA ILE A 8 -2.92 -9.05 -4.37
C ILE A 8 -1.92 -8.10 -3.71
N VAL A 9 -2.25 -7.64 -2.51
CA VAL A 9 -1.43 -6.75 -1.69
C VAL A 9 0.00 -7.25 -1.52
N GLY A 10 0.20 -8.54 -1.30
CA GLY A 10 1.52 -9.15 -1.11
C GLY A 10 2.47 -8.98 -2.31
N GLU A 11 1.94 -8.73 -3.50
CA GLU A 11 2.73 -8.46 -4.72
C GLU A 11 3.21 -7.00 -4.80
N ILE A 12 2.55 -6.07 -4.12
CA ILE A 12 2.80 -4.62 -4.26
C ILE A 12 3.25 -3.93 -2.98
N MET A 13 3.08 -4.56 -1.82
CA MET A 13 3.40 -3.93 -0.55
C MET A 13 4.89 -3.69 -0.34
N THR A 14 5.21 -2.65 0.43
CA THR A 14 6.56 -2.43 0.94
C THR A 14 6.78 -3.29 2.19
N ARG A 15 7.84 -4.11 2.17
CA ARG A 15 8.20 -5.03 3.26
C ARG A 15 9.18 -4.44 4.27
N ASP A 16 9.93 -3.42 3.86
CA ASP A 16 10.81 -2.67 4.77
C ASP A 16 9.97 -1.64 5.54
N ILE A 17 9.47 -2.06 6.71
CA ILE A 17 8.49 -1.29 7.47
C ILE A 17 9.23 -0.50 8.54
N ILE A 18 9.09 0.81 8.49
CA ILE A 18 9.52 1.69 9.57
C ILE A 18 8.40 1.79 10.60
N THR A 19 8.66 1.32 11.81
CA THR A 19 7.72 1.33 12.93
C THR A 19 8.27 2.12 14.11
N VAL A 20 7.38 2.55 15.00
CA VAL A 20 7.72 3.16 16.30
C VAL A 20 6.95 2.46 17.41
N THR A 21 7.29 2.74 18.66
CA THR A 21 6.60 2.25 19.85
C THR A 21 5.76 3.37 20.48
N SER A 22 4.87 3.04 21.41
CA SER A 22 4.00 4.04 22.04
C SER A 22 4.75 5.05 22.93
N ASP A 23 5.90 4.66 23.48
CA ASP A 23 6.80 5.51 24.28
C ASP A 23 7.71 6.41 23.44
N THR A 24 7.78 6.19 22.11
CA THR A 24 8.55 7.06 21.21
C THR A 24 8.05 8.51 21.34
N THR A 25 8.96 9.48 21.51
CA THR A 25 8.56 10.89 21.63
C THR A 25 8.01 11.43 20.32
N THR A 26 7.10 12.41 20.40
CA THR A 26 6.54 13.07 19.21
C THR A 26 7.63 13.74 18.36
N GLU A 27 8.65 14.33 18.98
CA GLU A 27 9.83 14.88 18.29
C GLU A 27 10.59 13.80 17.50
N SER A 28 10.87 12.66 18.13
CA SER A 28 11.59 11.56 17.49
C SER A 28 10.77 10.98 16.32
N ALA A 29 9.47 10.77 16.53
CA ALA A 29 8.57 10.33 15.48
C ALA A 29 8.54 11.31 14.29
N ALA A 30 8.40 12.62 14.55
CA ALA A 30 8.43 13.66 13.52
C ALA A 30 9.76 13.65 12.74
N ARG A 31 10.89 13.50 13.42
CA ARG A 31 12.21 13.37 12.80
C ARG A 31 12.31 12.14 11.92
N THR A 32 11.76 11.00 12.34
CA THR A 32 11.70 9.78 11.51
C THR A 32 10.86 9.99 10.26
N LEU A 33 9.65 10.56 10.39
CA LEU A 33 8.79 10.87 9.23
C LEU A 33 9.53 11.73 8.19
N PHE A 34 10.17 12.80 8.65
CA PHE A 34 10.92 13.72 7.80
C PHE A 34 12.12 13.07 7.13
N THR A 35 12.98 12.40 7.90
CA THR A 35 14.24 11.82 7.39
C THR A 35 14.00 10.66 6.44
N GLN A 36 13.02 9.81 6.76
CA GLN A 36 12.67 8.64 5.96
C GLN A 36 11.73 8.98 4.79
N ARG A 37 11.28 10.24 4.69
CA ARG A 37 10.35 10.73 3.66
C ARG A 37 9.05 9.92 3.62
N ILE A 38 8.51 9.62 4.80
CA ILE A 38 7.25 8.90 4.98
C ILE A 38 6.26 9.76 5.75
N SER A 39 4.97 9.61 5.44
CA SER A 39 3.89 10.40 6.03
C SER A 39 3.17 9.74 7.21
N GLY A 40 3.60 8.55 7.61
CA GLY A 40 3.06 7.84 8.77
C GLY A 40 3.71 6.48 8.99
N MET A 41 3.62 5.98 10.22
CA MET A 41 4.29 4.78 10.70
C MET A 41 3.33 3.96 11.57
N PRO A 42 3.29 2.62 11.40
CA PRO A 42 2.66 1.75 12.37
C PRO A 42 3.33 1.89 13.75
N VAL A 43 2.51 1.90 14.79
CA VAL A 43 2.94 1.83 16.19
C VAL A 43 2.82 0.39 16.63
N VAL A 44 3.92 -0.19 17.10
CA VAL A 44 4.00 -1.61 17.45
C VAL A 44 4.50 -1.80 18.87
N GLU A 45 3.95 -2.81 19.56
CA GLU A 45 4.39 -3.29 20.87
C GLU A 45 4.58 -4.81 20.78
N ASP A 46 5.74 -5.33 21.18
CA ASP A 46 6.09 -6.76 21.04
C ASP A 46 5.89 -7.31 19.61
N GLY A 47 6.07 -6.43 18.62
CA GLY A 47 5.87 -6.70 17.20
C GLY A 47 4.40 -6.87 16.79
N ARG A 48 3.44 -6.47 17.63
CA ARG A 48 2.01 -6.40 17.32
C ARG A 48 1.59 -4.96 17.03
N LEU A 49 0.69 -4.78 16.08
CA LEU A 49 0.13 -3.46 15.79
C LEU A 49 -0.75 -2.97 16.95
N VAL A 50 -0.46 -1.78 17.49
CA VAL A 50 -1.26 -1.14 18.54
C VAL A 50 -1.80 0.24 18.15
N GLY A 51 -1.31 0.80 17.04
CA GLY A 51 -1.77 2.09 16.54
C GLY A 51 -1.08 2.52 15.25
N LEU A 52 -1.44 3.71 14.77
CA LEU A 52 -0.84 4.37 13.62
C LEU A 52 -0.60 5.83 13.99
N VAL A 53 0.59 6.34 13.68
CA VAL A 53 0.92 7.75 13.83
C VAL A 53 1.32 8.34 12.48
N THR A 54 0.82 9.53 12.19
CA THR A 54 1.00 10.21 10.90
C THR A 54 1.45 11.66 11.10
N GLU A 55 1.86 12.31 10.02
CA GLU A 55 2.13 13.76 10.03
C GLU A 55 0.93 14.56 10.55
N TYR A 56 -0.29 14.12 10.23
CA TYR A 56 -1.51 14.77 10.72
C TYR A 56 -1.60 14.70 12.24
N ASP A 57 -1.32 13.55 12.85
CA ASP A 57 -1.38 13.39 14.30
C ASP A 57 -0.35 14.29 15.00
N ILE A 58 0.86 14.41 14.43
CA ILE A 58 1.92 15.28 14.96
C ILE A 58 1.53 16.76 14.93
N ILE A 59 0.78 17.19 13.91
CA ILE A 59 0.40 18.60 13.71
C ILE A 59 -0.89 18.95 14.45
N ALA A 60 -1.85 18.01 14.50
CA ALA A 60 -3.23 18.29 14.91
C ALA A 60 -3.55 17.89 16.36
N LYS A 61 -2.69 17.11 17.02
CA LYS A 61 -2.93 16.60 18.38
C LYS A 61 -1.82 17.04 19.33
N GLU A 62 -2.18 17.18 20.61
CA GLU A 62 -1.25 17.51 21.68
C GLU A 62 -0.82 16.24 22.44
N GLY A 63 0.48 16.09 22.69
CA GLY A 63 1.04 14.93 23.39
C GLY A 63 2.57 14.93 23.37
N GLN A 64 3.19 14.25 24.33
CA GLN A 64 4.66 14.14 24.42
C GLN A 64 5.17 12.86 23.75
N THR A 65 4.32 11.83 23.69
CA THR A 65 4.63 10.52 23.12
C THR A 65 3.70 10.17 21.97
N VAL A 66 4.12 9.21 21.15
CA VAL A 66 3.31 8.61 20.08
C VAL A 66 2.03 8.01 20.66
N GLY A 67 2.08 7.38 21.84
CA GLY A 67 0.92 6.79 22.50
C GLY A 67 -0.18 7.79 22.85
N ASP A 68 0.18 9.06 23.08
CA ASP A 68 -0.76 10.16 23.37
C ASP A 68 -1.55 10.57 22.12
N ILE A 69 -0.91 10.54 20.95
CA ILE A 69 -1.46 11.10 19.71
C ILE A 69 -1.89 10.06 18.67
N MET A 70 -1.45 8.80 18.78
CA MET A 70 -1.70 7.79 17.77
C MET A 70 -3.19 7.46 17.63
N THR A 71 -3.58 7.05 16.43
CA THR A 71 -4.90 6.46 16.18
C THR A 71 -4.86 4.98 16.51
N ARG A 72 -5.77 4.50 17.36
CA ARG A 72 -5.83 3.09 17.82
C ARG A 72 -6.70 2.21 16.94
N ASP A 73 -7.78 2.78 16.39
CA ASP A 73 -8.63 2.07 15.43
C ASP A 73 -8.00 2.16 14.04
N VAL A 74 -7.08 1.22 13.77
CA VAL A 74 -6.30 1.19 12.55
C VAL A 74 -6.94 0.26 11.54
N VAL A 75 -7.32 0.80 10.39
CA VAL A 75 -7.74 0.00 9.24
C VAL A 75 -6.52 -0.75 8.71
N THR A 76 -6.64 -2.07 8.61
CA THR A 76 -5.58 -2.97 8.17
C THR A 76 -6.08 -3.89 7.07
N VAL A 77 -5.14 -4.47 6.33
CA VAL A 77 -5.41 -5.46 5.28
C VAL A 77 -4.47 -6.65 5.44
N SER A 78 -4.73 -7.73 4.72
CA SER A 78 -3.89 -8.94 4.66
C SER A 78 -3.14 -9.03 3.33
N GLU A 79 -2.13 -9.89 3.22
CA GLU A 79 -1.34 -10.06 1.98
C GLU A 79 -2.17 -10.58 0.80
N ASP A 80 -3.25 -11.31 1.05
CA ASP A 80 -4.20 -11.82 0.06
C ASP A 80 -5.32 -10.84 -0.31
N THR A 81 -5.38 -9.68 0.34
CA THR A 81 -6.35 -8.62 0.00
C THR A 81 -6.11 -8.13 -1.43
N ASP A 82 -7.20 -7.86 -2.15
CA ASP A 82 -7.16 -7.31 -3.51
C ASP A 82 -6.59 -5.88 -3.51
N ALA A 83 -5.63 -5.61 -4.40
CA ALA A 83 -5.07 -4.27 -4.57
C ALA A 83 -6.12 -3.22 -4.94
N GLU A 84 -7.17 -3.60 -5.67
CA GLU A 84 -8.30 -2.71 -5.97
C GLU A 84 -9.09 -2.35 -4.70
N ALA A 85 -9.30 -3.31 -3.80
CA ALA A 85 -9.94 -3.05 -2.51
C ALA A 85 -9.11 -2.09 -1.66
N VAL A 86 -7.77 -2.20 -1.69
CA VAL A 86 -6.90 -1.22 -1.03
C VAL A 86 -7.04 0.17 -1.65
N ALA A 87 -7.09 0.28 -2.98
CA ALA A 87 -7.32 1.56 -3.64
C ALA A 87 -8.63 2.23 -3.18
N GLN A 88 -9.69 1.44 -3.01
CA GLN A 88 -10.97 1.92 -2.47
C GLN A 88 -10.84 2.38 -1.02
N ILE A 89 -10.14 1.65 -0.16
CA ILE A 89 -9.89 2.06 1.23
C ILE A 89 -9.14 3.40 1.28
N LEU A 90 -8.03 3.52 0.54
CA LEU A 90 -7.21 4.74 0.54
C LEU A 90 -7.94 5.97 -0.01
N THR A 91 -8.92 5.78 -0.89
CA THR A 91 -9.68 6.89 -1.50
C THR A 91 -10.91 7.25 -0.67
N SER A 92 -11.70 6.27 -0.24
CA SER A 92 -12.95 6.50 0.50
C SER A 92 -12.72 6.92 1.95
N GLN A 93 -11.75 6.32 2.63
CA GLN A 93 -11.48 6.60 4.04
C GLN A 93 -10.48 7.74 4.24
N HIS A 94 -10.07 8.41 3.16
CA HIS A 94 -9.13 9.55 3.19
C HIS A 94 -7.78 9.24 3.85
N VAL A 95 -7.40 7.96 3.95
CA VAL A 95 -6.10 7.53 4.46
C VAL A 95 -5.07 7.44 3.34
N ARG A 96 -3.80 7.73 3.66
CA ARG A 96 -2.70 7.73 2.68
C ARG A 96 -2.02 6.37 2.52
N ARG A 97 -2.17 5.50 3.52
CA ARG A 97 -1.52 4.20 3.64
C ARG A 97 -2.31 3.30 4.60
N VAL A 98 -2.16 1.99 4.45
CA VAL A 98 -2.71 0.97 5.34
C VAL A 98 -1.64 -0.06 5.71
N PRO A 99 -1.50 -0.44 6.99
CA PRO A 99 -0.64 -1.55 7.38
C PRO A 99 -1.19 -2.88 6.86
N VAL A 100 -0.27 -3.76 6.44
CA VAL A 100 -0.55 -5.16 6.12
C VAL A 100 -0.21 -6.00 7.34
N VAL A 101 -1.13 -6.84 7.78
CA VAL A 101 -1.04 -7.57 9.05
C VAL A 101 -1.27 -9.07 8.84
N LEU A 102 -0.44 -9.88 9.53
CA LEU A 102 -0.60 -11.33 9.67
C LEU A 102 -0.52 -11.68 11.16
N ASP A 103 -1.52 -12.36 11.70
CA ASP A 103 -1.60 -12.77 13.12
C ASP A 103 -1.38 -11.63 14.13
N GLY A 104 -1.80 -10.42 13.75
CA GLY A 104 -1.64 -9.19 14.53
C GLY A 104 -0.27 -8.52 14.41
N ARG A 105 0.66 -9.09 13.64
CA ARG A 105 1.98 -8.51 13.35
C ARG A 105 1.97 -7.75 12.02
N VAL A 106 2.66 -6.62 11.97
CA VAL A 106 2.81 -5.86 10.73
C VAL A 106 3.81 -6.57 9.81
N THR A 107 3.38 -7.00 8.62
CA THR A 107 4.23 -7.67 7.61
C THR A 107 4.49 -6.82 6.39
N GLY A 108 3.81 -5.67 6.27
CA GLY A 108 4.06 -4.71 5.21
C GLY A 108 3.25 -3.44 5.36
N ILE A 109 3.40 -2.55 4.39
CA ILE A 109 2.56 -1.36 4.24
C ILE A 109 2.22 -1.14 2.77
N VAL A 110 0.99 -0.71 2.51
CA VAL A 110 0.57 -0.26 1.17
C VAL A 110 0.16 1.20 1.25
N SER A 111 0.73 2.01 0.38
CA SER A 111 0.49 3.44 0.26
C SER A 111 -0.06 3.80 -1.13
N ARG A 112 -0.57 5.03 -1.26
CA ARG A 112 -0.96 5.56 -2.57
C ARG A 112 0.18 5.49 -3.59
N SER A 113 1.43 5.68 -3.14
CA SER A 113 2.62 5.60 -4.01
C SER A 113 2.83 4.21 -4.58
N ASP A 114 2.52 3.15 -3.82
CA ASP A 114 2.62 1.77 -4.31
C ASP A 114 1.60 1.49 -5.42
N LEU A 115 0.36 2.00 -5.26
CA LEU A 115 -0.68 1.89 -6.29
C LEU A 115 -0.35 2.71 -7.55
N VAL A 116 0.18 3.93 -7.38
CA VAL A 116 0.64 4.76 -8.49
C VAL A 116 1.78 4.08 -9.24
N ARG A 117 2.75 3.52 -8.51
CA ARG A 117 3.86 2.75 -9.07
C ARG A 117 3.35 1.52 -9.84
N LEU A 118 2.39 0.79 -9.29
CA LEU A 118 1.76 -0.33 -9.98
C LEU A 118 1.17 0.13 -11.32
N PHE A 119 0.38 1.20 -11.33
CA PHE A 119 -0.24 1.72 -12.56
C PHE A 119 0.81 2.19 -13.59
N ALA A 120 1.86 2.87 -13.13
CA ALA A 120 2.93 3.37 -13.98
C ALA A 120 3.74 2.24 -14.63
N LEU A 121 4.00 1.15 -13.89
CA LEU A 121 4.89 0.07 -14.32
C LEU A 121 4.18 -1.16 -14.90
N THR A 122 2.85 -1.23 -14.79
CA THR A 122 2.07 -2.41 -15.24
C THR A 122 1.27 -2.08 -16.48
N ARG A 123 1.73 -2.60 -17.61
CA ARG A 123 1.02 -2.54 -18.89
C ARG A 123 0.87 -3.96 -19.43
N TRP A 124 -0.36 -4.43 -19.55
CA TRP A 124 -0.68 -5.71 -20.18
C TRP A 124 -0.98 -5.47 -21.65
N SER A 125 -0.28 -6.17 -22.53
CA SER A 125 -0.41 -6.01 -23.99
C SER A 125 -0.72 -7.34 -24.66
N CYS A 126 -1.64 -7.33 -25.63
CA CYS A 126 -2.00 -8.48 -26.46
C CYS A 126 -1.16 -8.47 -27.74
N GLU A 127 -0.32 -9.48 -27.92
CA GLU A 127 0.58 -9.56 -29.08
C GLU A 127 -0.19 -9.77 -30.40
N ALA A 128 -1.37 -10.39 -30.35
CA ALA A 128 -2.16 -10.69 -31.56
C ALA A 128 -2.82 -9.46 -32.21
N CYS A 129 -3.24 -8.46 -31.43
CA CYS A 129 -4.04 -7.34 -31.95
C CYS A 129 -3.64 -5.96 -31.39
N GLY A 130 -2.58 -5.88 -30.58
CA GLY A 130 -2.05 -4.66 -29.98
C GLY A 130 -2.95 -4.01 -28.92
N TYR A 131 -3.99 -4.69 -28.43
CA TYR A 131 -4.78 -4.17 -27.31
C TYR A 131 -3.91 -4.08 -26.06
N TYR A 132 -4.00 -3.00 -25.30
CA TYR A 132 -3.33 -2.88 -24.02
C TYR A 132 -4.24 -2.33 -22.93
N THR A 133 -3.91 -2.61 -21.68
CA THR A 133 -4.55 -2.03 -20.50
C THR A 133 -3.55 -1.82 -19.36
N ARG A 134 -3.90 -0.93 -18.43
CA ARG A 134 -3.22 -0.71 -17.15
C ARG A 134 -4.24 -0.91 -16.03
N GLY A 135 -3.80 -1.43 -14.89
CA GLY A 135 -4.69 -1.58 -13.73
C GLY A 135 -4.32 -2.73 -12.81
N PHE A 136 -5.29 -3.11 -11.97
CA PHE A 136 -5.16 -4.10 -10.89
C PHE A 136 -5.44 -5.55 -11.34
N GLU A 137 -5.59 -5.77 -12.63
CA GLU A 137 -5.94 -7.07 -13.20
C GLU A 137 -4.84 -7.60 -14.13
N ARG A 138 -4.48 -8.86 -13.95
CA ARG A 138 -3.67 -9.66 -14.87
C ARG A 138 -4.60 -10.32 -15.89
N LEU A 139 -4.54 -9.88 -17.14
CA LEU A 139 -5.34 -10.46 -18.22
C LEU A 139 -4.82 -11.84 -18.62
N SER A 140 -5.73 -12.80 -18.74
CA SER A 140 -5.47 -14.14 -19.30
C SER A 140 -6.06 -14.31 -20.71
N VAL A 141 -7.01 -13.44 -21.08
CA VAL A 141 -7.64 -13.39 -22.40
C VAL A 141 -7.81 -11.93 -22.80
N CYS A 142 -7.48 -11.61 -24.06
CA CYS A 142 -7.67 -10.29 -24.63
C CYS A 142 -9.16 -9.97 -24.76
N PRO A 143 -9.66 -8.87 -24.17
CA PRO A 143 -11.08 -8.49 -24.30
C PRO A 143 -11.44 -8.02 -25.72
N LYS A 144 -10.46 -7.66 -26.56
CA LYS A 144 -10.68 -7.19 -27.93
C LYS A 144 -10.78 -8.31 -28.95
N CYS A 145 -9.90 -9.32 -28.91
CA CYS A 145 -9.81 -10.36 -29.93
C CYS A 145 -9.97 -11.80 -29.42
N GLY A 146 -10.10 -12.00 -28.10
CA GLY A 146 -10.15 -13.34 -27.50
C GLY A 146 -8.81 -14.08 -27.49
N GLY A 147 -7.74 -13.46 -27.98
CA GLY A 147 -6.39 -14.03 -27.96
C GLY A 147 -5.85 -14.25 -26.56
N LYS A 148 -4.97 -15.24 -26.39
CA LYS A 148 -4.38 -15.62 -25.09
C LYS A 148 -2.91 -15.19 -24.92
N SER A 149 -2.32 -14.59 -25.96
CA SER A 149 -0.95 -14.07 -25.94
C SER A 149 -0.93 -12.68 -25.29
N ILE A 150 -1.02 -12.66 -23.96
CA ILE A 150 -0.93 -11.44 -23.15
C ILE A 150 0.44 -11.42 -22.47
N ILE A 151 1.17 -10.32 -22.64
CA ILE A 151 2.47 -10.08 -22.01
C ILE A 151 2.42 -8.88 -21.07
N LEU A 152 3.23 -8.91 -20.01
CA LEU A 152 3.49 -7.75 -19.17
C LEU A 152 4.65 -6.96 -19.79
N GLU A 153 4.34 -5.81 -20.37
CA GLU A 153 5.34 -4.83 -20.76
C GLU A 153 5.73 -4.04 -19.51
N ARG A 154 6.93 -4.28 -19.00
CA ARG A 154 7.55 -3.40 -18.00
C ARG A 154 8.25 -2.28 -18.74
N GLU A 155 7.56 -1.17 -19.00
CA GLU A 155 8.27 0.06 -19.41
C GLU A 155 9.19 0.49 -18.24
N PRO A 156 10.51 0.68 -18.47
CA PRO A 156 11.36 1.27 -17.45
C PRO A 156 10.96 2.75 -17.24
N PRO A 157 11.17 3.34 -16.05
CA PRO A 157 10.99 4.78 -15.88
C PRO A 157 11.95 5.54 -16.79
N GLY A 158 11.42 6.34 -17.74
CA GLY A 158 12.21 7.30 -18.53
C GLY A 158 12.25 7.12 -20.05
N SER A 159 11.30 6.38 -20.66
CA SER A 159 11.08 6.41 -22.12
C SER A 159 10.36 7.68 -22.56
#